data_AF-A0A6A6LWT0-F1
#
_entry.id   AF-A0A6A6LWT0-F1
#
_cell.length_a   1.000
_cell.length_b   1.000
_cell.length_c   1.000
_cell.angle_alpha   90.00
_cell.angle_beta   90.00
_cell.angle_gamma   90.00
#
_symmetry.space_group_name_H-M   'P 1'
#
loop_
_entity.id
_entity.type
_entity.pdbx_description
1 polymer ?
#
loop_
_entity_poly.entity_id
_entity_poly.type
_entity_poly.pdbx_seq_one_letter_code
_entity_poly.pdbx_strand_id
1 'polypeptide(L)'
;MIADFPMLLRYNIDLLRPKYRYLRRTMVRPLQDLIEFPRFFSYSLDERIIPRHKVLVENQINFKLRYMLASSDEEFQTLVENAVERWRRFESGVINVALSTSPVADDSSEEKNAFEHGVMVDAQTTPQVNNDPSDEEEISYFSDN
;
A
#
# COMPACT_ATOMS: atom_id res chain seq x y z
N MET A 1 -16.08 7.84 1.24
CA MET A 1 -16.86 7.28 0.11
C MET A 1 -18.17 8.02 -0.17
N ILE A 2 -19.22 7.89 0.65
CA ILE A 2 -20.52 8.56 0.38
C ILE A 2 -20.43 10.08 0.57
N ALA A 3 -19.69 10.55 1.58
CA ALA A 3 -19.43 11.98 1.79
C ALA A 3 -18.74 12.63 0.58
N ASP A 4 -17.78 11.94 -0.04
CA ASP A 4 -16.99 12.46 -1.17
C ASP A 4 -17.73 12.37 -2.51
N PHE A 5 -18.67 11.43 -2.64
CA PHE A 5 -19.47 11.25 -3.85
C PHE A 5 -20.91 10.83 -3.51
N PRO A 6 -21.76 11.79 -3.06
CA PRO A 6 -23.14 11.52 -2.66
C PRO A 6 -24.00 10.99 -3.81
N MET A 7 -23.64 11.36 -5.05
CA MET A 7 -24.29 10.91 -6.27
C MET A 7 -24.30 9.39 -6.43
N LEU A 8 -23.42 8.66 -5.74
CA LEU A 8 -23.41 7.20 -5.76
C LEU A 8 -24.77 6.59 -5.42
N LEU A 9 -25.50 7.19 -4.47
CA LEU A 9 -26.80 6.70 -4.01
C LEU A 9 -27.90 6.80 -5.08
N ARG A 10 -27.68 7.60 -6.12
CA ARG A 10 -28.65 7.80 -7.22
C ARG A 10 -28.46 6.82 -8.37
N TYR A 11 -27.34 6.10 -8.41
CA TYR A 11 -27.08 5.15 -9.50
C TYR A 11 -27.92 3.89 -9.33
N ASN A 12 -28.39 3.34 -10.46
CA ASN A 12 -29.01 2.02 -10.47
C ASN A 12 -27.95 0.95 -10.14
N ILE A 13 -28.29 0.05 -9.22
CA ILE A 13 -27.51 -1.12 -8.82
C ILE A 13 -27.10 -1.95 -10.06
N ASP A 14 -27.96 -2.07 -11.06
CA ASP A 14 -27.69 -2.81 -12.30
C ASP A 14 -26.52 -2.23 -13.10
N LEU A 15 -26.25 -0.92 -12.96
CA LEU A 15 -25.08 -0.27 -13.56
C LEU A 15 -23.84 -0.36 -12.68
N LEU A 16 -24.00 -0.46 -11.35
CA LEU A 16 -22.89 -0.55 -10.40
C LEU A 16 -22.30 -1.97 -10.34
N ARG A 17 -23.14 -3.00 -10.39
CA ARG A 17 -22.72 -4.41 -10.29
C ARG A 17 -21.69 -4.80 -11.36
N PRO A 18 -21.87 -4.50 -12.65
CA PRO A 18 -20.88 -4.85 -13.69
C PRO A 18 -19.56 -4.14 -13.47
N LYS A 19 -19.56 -2.86 -13.07
CA LYS A 19 -18.35 -2.07 -12.79
C LYS A 19 -17.57 -2.63 -11.61
N TYR A 20 -18.27 -2.96 -10.52
CA TYR A 20 -17.66 -3.60 -9.35
C TYR A 20 -17.09 -4.98 -9.70
N ARG A 21 -17.84 -5.79 -10.46
CA ARG A 21 -17.41 -7.12 -10.89
C ARG A 21 -16.13 -7.03 -11.73
N TYR A 22 -16.06 -6.07 -12.65
CA TYR A 22 -14.88 -5.84 -13.48
C TYR A 22 -13.67 -5.45 -12.62
N LEU A 23 -13.84 -4.53 -11.67
CA LEU A 23 -12.76 -4.13 -10.77
C LEU A 23 -12.19 -5.32 -9.98
N ARG A 24 -13.06 -6.16 -9.40
CA ARG A 24 -12.63 -7.26 -8.51
C ARG A 24 -12.13 -8.49 -9.26
N ARG A 25 -12.79 -8.87 -10.36
CA ARG A 25 -12.49 -10.12 -11.08
C ARG A 25 -11.52 -9.92 -12.22
N THR A 26 -11.54 -8.77 -12.89
CA THR A 26 -10.73 -8.52 -14.08
C THR A 26 -9.53 -7.64 -13.77
N MET A 27 -9.71 -6.53 -13.04
CA MET A 27 -8.59 -5.67 -12.65
C MET A 27 -7.86 -6.14 -11.38
N VAL A 28 -8.45 -7.09 -10.64
CA VAL A 28 -7.93 -7.68 -9.39
C VAL A 28 -7.50 -6.61 -8.39
N ARG A 29 -8.32 -5.56 -8.23
CA ARG A 29 -8.02 -4.44 -7.30
C ARG A 29 -8.68 -4.61 -5.93
N PRO A 30 -8.06 -4.09 -4.85
CA PRO A 30 -8.67 -4.10 -3.52
C PRO A 30 -9.89 -3.16 -3.48
N LEU A 31 -10.78 -3.39 -2.50
CA LEU A 31 -11.93 -2.50 -2.28
C LEU A 31 -11.49 -1.09 -1.85
N GLN A 32 -10.31 -0.99 -1.24
CA GLN A 32 -9.72 0.27 -0.78
C GLN A 32 -9.65 1.31 -1.90
N ASP A 33 -9.33 0.90 -3.14
CA ASP A 33 -9.26 1.80 -4.29
C ASP A 33 -10.61 2.49 -4.58
N LEU A 34 -11.74 1.84 -4.30
CA LEU A 34 -13.08 2.43 -4.45
C LEU A 34 -13.43 3.38 -3.30
N ILE A 35 -12.92 3.11 -2.10
CA ILE A 35 -13.14 3.98 -0.95
C ILE A 35 -12.38 5.30 -1.17
N GLU A 36 -11.15 5.21 -1.68
CA GLU A 36 -10.31 6.36 -2.03
C GLU A 36 -10.81 7.12 -3.27
N PHE A 37 -11.37 6.41 -4.24
CA PHE A 37 -11.86 6.99 -5.49
C PHE A 37 -13.28 6.53 -5.84
N PRO A 38 -14.32 6.98 -5.10
CA PRO A 38 -15.70 6.58 -5.33
C PRO A 38 -16.25 7.03 -6.69
N ARG A 39 -15.64 8.07 -7.28
CA ARG A 39 -15.95 8.55 -8.62
C ARG A 39 -15.70 7.49 -9.71
N PHE A 40 -15.01 6.39 -9.41
CA PHE A 40 -14.92 5.23 -10.32
C PHE A 40 -16.27 4.86 -10.96
N PHE A 41 -17.35 4.88 -10.18
CA PHE A 41 -18.68 4.49 -10.66
C PHE A 41 -19.32 5.49 -11.63
N SER A 42 -18.82 6.73 -11.72
CA SER A 42 -19.34 7.71 -12.67
C SER A 42 -18.82 7.50 -14.09
N TYR A 43 -17.70 6.79 -14.27
CA TYR A 43 -17.14 6.53 -15.60
C TYR A 43 -17.84 5.37 -16.31
N SER A 44 -17.91 5.42 -17.64
CA SER A 44 -18.45 4.33 -18.47
C SER A 44 -17.54 3.10 -18.40
N LEU A 45 -18.16 1.92 -18.29
CA LEU A 45 -17.42 0.66 -18.22
C LEU A 45 -16.74 0.38 -19.56
N ASP A 46 -17.52 0.39 -20.63
CA ASP A 46 -17.07 -0.06 -21.95
C ASP A 46 -16.23 0.97 -22.69
N GLU A 47 -16.53 2.27 -22.52
CA GLU A 47 -15.84 3.33 -23.28
C GLU A 47 -14.60 3.87 -22.55
N ARG A 48 -14.53 3.75 -21.20
CA ARG A 48 -13.45 4.39 -20.42
C ARG A 48 -12.68 3.45 -19.52
N ILE A 49 -13.37 2.70 -18.65
CA ILE A 49 -12.70 1.81 -17.68
C ILE A 49 -11.98 0.65 -18.39
N ILE A 50 -12.67 -0.05 -19.30
CA ILE A 50 -12.12 -1.20 -20.02
C ILE A 50 -10.95 -0.80 -20.94
N PRO A 51 -11.07 0.20 -21.83
CA PRO A 51 -10.00 0.53 -22.76
C PRO A 51 -8.73 0.99 -22.05
N ARG A 52 -8.86 1.87 -21.04
CA ARG A 52 -7.69 2.35 -20.28
C ARG A 52 -7.04 1.23 -19.46
N HIS A 53 -7.82 0.32 -18.89
CA HIS A 53 -7.26 -0.84 -18.18
C HIS A 53 -6.45 -1.74 -19.13
N LYS A 54 -6.95 -2.00 -20.34
CA LYS A 54 -6.24 -2.84 -21.33
C LYS A 54 -4.89 -2.25 -21.70
N VAL A 55 -4.83 -0.96 -22.00
CA VAL A 55 -3.58 -0.25 -22.29
C VAL A 55 -2.57 -0.40 -21.14
N LEU A 56 -3.02 -0.28 -19.88
CA LEU A 56 -2.13 -0.47 -18.73
C LEU A 56 -1.61 -1.90 -18.60
N VAL A 57 -2.46 -2.90 -18.85
CA VAL A 57 -2.07 -4.32 -18.80
C VAL A 57 -1.08 -4.66 -19.92
N GLU A 58 -1.33 -4.21 -21.15
CA GLU A 58 -0.45 -4.43 -22.30
C GLU A 58 0.95 -3.86 -22.07
N ASN A 59 1.04 -2.70 -21.41
CA ASN A 59 2.30 -2.06 -21.07
C ASN A 59 2.86 -2.47 -19.70
N GLN A 60 2.21 -3.42 -18.99
CA GLN A 60 2.60 -3.89 -17.65
C GLN A 60 2.75 -2.77 -16.60
N ILE A 61 1.95 -1.70 -16.74
CA ILE A 61 1.99 -0.53 -15.85
C ILE A 61 0.83 -0.58 -14.86
N ASN A 62 1.09 -0.12 -13.63
CA ASN A 62 0.09 -0.01 -12.58
C ASN A 62 -0.10 1.45 -12.15
N PHE A 63 -1.32 1.99 -12.33
CA PHE A 63 -1.70 3.31 -11.81
C PHE A 63 -2.86 3.22 -10.82
N LYS A 64 -2.94 4.21 -9.91
CA LYS A 64 -4.13 4.42 -9.08
C LYS A 64 -5.32 4.79 -9.97
N LEU A 65 -6.54 4.36 -9.58
CA LEU A 65 -7.77 4.61 -10.34
C LEU A 65 -7.98 6.09 -10.66
N ARG A 66 -7.62 6.98 -9.73
CA ARG A 66 -7.70 8.44 -9.92
C ARG A 66 -6.87 8.89 -11.12
N TYR A 67 -5.61 8.49 -11.23
CA TYR A 67 -4.74 8.88 -12.35
C TYR A 67 -5.15 8.22 -13.66
N MET A 68 -5.64 6.98 -13.58
CA MET A 68 -6.11 6.25 -14.76
C MET A 68 -7.39 6.84 -15.35
N LEU A 69 -8.34 7.29 -14.52
CA LEU A 69 -9.69 7.65 -14.99
C LEU A 69 -9.97 9.15 -15.00
N ALA A 70 -9.37 9.93 -14.10
CA ALA A 70 -9.66 11.36 -13.99
C ALA A 70 -8.90 12.22 -15.01
N SER A 71 -7.79 11.72 -15.55
CA SER A 71 -7.00 12.38 -16.60
C SER A 71 -7.73 12.48 -17.93
N SER A 72 -7.41 13.49 -18.74
CA SER A 72 -7.83 13.53 -20.16
C SER A 72 -7.22 12.36 -20.94
N ASP A 73 -7.64 12.15 -22.19
CA ASP A 73 -7.05 11.09 -23.02
C ASP A 73 -5.58 11.39 -23.37
N GLU A 74 -5.28 12.66 -23.67
CA GLU A 74 -3.92 13.16 -23.94
C GLU A 74 -2.99 13.00 -22.72
N GLU A 75 -3.47 13.41 -21.54
CA GLU A 75 -2.74 13.25 -20.28
C GLU A 75 -2.51 11.77 -19.96
N PHE A 76 -3.54 10.93 -20.13
CA PHE A 76 -3.43 9.50 -19.91
C PHE A 76 -2.37 8.87 -20.81
N GLN A 77 -2.37 9.21 -22.11
CA GLN A 77 -1.38 8.72 -23.06
C GLN A 77 0.03 9.16 -22.68
N THR A 78 0.19 10.42 -22.31
CA THR A 78 1.49 10.97 -21.86
C THR A 78 1.98 10.26 -20.59
N LEU A 79 1.09 9.96 -19.63
CA LEU A 79 1.43 9.20 -18.43
C LEU A 79 1.89 7.77 -18.76
N VAL A 80 1.19 7.10 -19.68
CA VAL A 80 1.56 5.76 -20.15
C VAL A 80 2.92 5.78 -20.83
N GLU A 81 3.13 6.70 -21.77
CA GLU A 81 4.41 6.84 -22.49
C GLU A 81 5.58 7.09 -21.53
N ASN A 82 5.42 8.02 -20.60
CA ASN A 82 6.45 8.31 -19.59
C ASN A 82 6.76 7.10 -18.70
N ALA A 83 5.74 6.30 -18.36
CA ALA A 83 5.93 5.08 -17.59
C ALA A 83 6.61 3.99 -18.42
N VAL A 84 6.20 3.78 -19.68
CA VAL A 84 6.84 2.83 -20.61
C VAL A 84 8.30 3.18 -20.81
N GLU A 85 8.63 4.44 -21.03
CA GLU A 85 10.01 4.90 -21.21
C GLU A 85 10.85 4.65 -19.94
N ARG A 86 10.27 4.87 -18.75
CA ARG A 86 10.94 4.55 -17.49
C ARG A 86 11.21 3.05 -17.34
N TRP A 87 10.25 2.20 -17.71
CA TRP A 87 10.43 0.75 -17.72
C TRP A 87 11.49 0.32 -18.72
N ARG A 88 11.46 0.87 -19.94
CA ARG A 88 12.46 0.61 -20.99
C ARG A 88 13.87 0.93 -20.54
N ARG A 89 14.08 2.05 -19.83
CA ARG A 89 15.40 2.41 -19.29
C ARG A 89 15.89 1.44 -18.22
N PHE A 90 14.97 0.93 -17.41
CA PHE A 90 15.31 -0.06 -16.40
C PHE A 90 15.65 -1.42 -17.04
N GLU A 91 14.92 -1.83 -18.08
CA GLU A 91 15.12 -3.10 -18.78
C GLU A 91 16.33 -3.07 -19.73
N SER A 92 16.62 -1.94 -20.38
CA SER A 92 17.81 -1.76 -21.22
C SER A 92 19.11 -1.53 -20.43
N GLY A 93 18.99 -1.35 -19.11
CA GLY A 93 20.10 -1.18 -18.17
C GLY A 93 20.69 -2.51 -17.72
N VAL A 94 21.62 -3.03 -18.52
CA VAL A 94 22.70 -3.93 -18.12
C VAL A 94 23.06 -3.74 -16.64
N ILE A 95 22.85 -4.80 -15.84
CA ILE A 95 23.42 -4.94 -14.49
C ILE A 95 24.95 -4.94 -14.61
N ASN A 96 25.57 -3.75 -14.56
CA ASN A 96 26.88 -3.65 -13.95
C ASN A 96 26.67 -3.69 -12.45
N VAL A 97 26.77 -4.91 -11.91
CA VAL A 97 27.14 -5.16 -10.52
C VAL A 97 28.41 -4.36 -10.25
N ALA A 98 28.23 -3.18 -9.70
CA ALA A 98 29.25 -2.45 -8.98
C ALA A 98 28.53 -1.63 -7.90
N LEU A 99 27.94 -2.36 -6.95
CA LEU A 99 28.07 -1.99 -5.56
C LEU A 99 29.57 -2.14 -5.20
N SER A 100 30.39 -1.23 -5.74
CA SER A 100 31.75 -0.95 -5.31
C SER A 100 31.64 0.35 -4.53
N THR A 101 31.65 0.30 -3.20
CA THR A 101 32.89 0.53 -2.43
C THR A 101 33.67 1.73 -3.00
N SER A 102 33.58 2.84 -2.26
CA SER A 102 34.26 4.13 -2.41
C SER A 102 35.70 4.09 -2.98
N PRO A 103 36.16 5.22 -3.55
CA PRO A 103 37.45 5.77 -3.14
C PRO A 103 37.44 7.29 -2.88
N VAL A 104 37.82 7.66 -1.65
CA VAL A 104 38.80 8.67 -1.22
C VAL A 104 39.28 9.75 -2.22
N ALA A 105 39.14 11.04 -1.86
CA ALA A 105 40.24 11.90 -1.36
C ALA A 105 39.82 13.39 -1.24
N ASP A 106 40.51 14.09 -0.32
CA ASP A 106 40.59 15.53 0.03
C ASP A 106 39.53 16.14 0.97
N ASP A 107 39.87 16.88 2.04
CA ASP A 107 41.09 17.11 2.83
C ASP A 107 40.67 17.96 4.08
N SER A 108 41.28 17.71 5.25
CA SER A 108 41.44 18.55 6.48
C SER A 108 40.20 19.26 7.10
N SER A 109 39.91 19.31 8.41
CA SER A 109 40.56 18.91 9.68
C SER A 109 39.60 19.24 10.86
N GLU A 110 39.80 18.53 11.99
CA GLU A 110 39.38 18.88 13.38
C GLU A 110 37.87 18.68 13.72
N GLU A 111 37.43 18.10 14.84
CA GLU A 111 38.06 17.75 16.10
C GLU A 111 37.13 16.80 16.89
N LYS A 112 37.72 15.74 17.48
CA LYS A 112 37.37 15.02 18.73
C LYS A 112 35.94 15.13 19.32
N ASN A 113 35.27 13.99 19.45
CA ASN A 113 34.92 13.44 20.77
C ASN A 113 34.59 11.94 20.69
N ALA A 114 35.31 11.17 21.50
CA ALA A 114 35.11 9.76 21.75
C ALA A 114 33.83 9.54 22.56
N PHE A 115 33.02 8.54 22.19
CA PHE A 115 32.44 7.60 23.16
C PHE A 115 31.83 6.36 22.44
N GLU A 116 32.66 5.33 22.35
CA GLU A 116 32.42 3.91 22.63
C GLU A 116 31.03 3.28 22.36
N HIS A 117 30.99 2.32 21.43
CA HIS A 117 30.00 1.25 21.37
C HIS A 117 30.69 -0.07 21.78
N GLY A 118 30.20 -0.72 22.85
CA GLY A 118 30.65 -2.05 23.28
C GLY A 118 29.76 -2.55 24.42
N VAL A 119 28.71 -3.34 24.15
CA VAL A 119 28.64 -4.82 24.07
C VAL A 119 28.56 -5.51 25.45
N MET A 120 27.35 -6.05 25.70
CA MET A 120 26.96 -7.35 26.31
C MET A 120 27.41 -7.79 27.73
N VAL A 121 26.49 -8.56 28.37
CA VAL A 121 26.61 -9.64 29.41
C VAL A 121 27.04 -9.24 30.85
N ASP A 122 26.57 -9.76 32.00
CA ASP A 122 25.68 -10.88 32.42
C ASP A 122 25.17 -10.67 33.89
N ALA A 123 24.03 -11.31 34.20
CA ALA A 123 23.59 -12.00 35.43
C ALA A 123 23.75 -11.47 36.89
N GLN A 124 22.64 -11.69 37.62
CA GLN A 124 22.48 -12.13 39.03
C GLN A 124 22.31 -11.06 40.14
N THR A 125 21.12 -11.05 40.78
CA THR A 125 20.93 -11.37 42.22
C THR A 125 19.43 -11.30 42.59
N THR A 126 18.84 -12.47 42.89
CA THR A 126 17.64 -12.62 43.75
C THR A 126 18.09 -12.55 45.22
N PRO A 127 17.22 -12.18 46.18
CA PRO A 127 16.47 -13.22 46.91
C PRO A 127 15.01 -12.80 47.25
N GLN A 128 14.01 -13.69 47.09
CA GLN A 128 13.27 -14.40 48.18
C GLN A 128 12.36 -13.43 49.01
N VAL A 129 11.10 -13.66 49.39
CA VAL A 129 10.29 -14.85 49.71
C VAL A 129 8.96 -14.29 50.28
N ASN A 130 7.76 -14.73 49.90
CA ASN A 130 6.91 -15.68 50.65
C ASN A 130 5.53 -15.83 49.98
N ASN A 131 4.95 -17.01 50.20
CA ASN A 131 3.73 -17.57 49.62
C ASN A 131 2.47 -17.28 50.48
N ASP A 132 1.32 -17.24 49.77
CA ASP A 132 0.00 -17.81 50.13
C ASP A 132 -0.77 -17.32 51.38
N PRO A 133 -2.07 -17.69 51.55
CA PRO A 133 -3.26 -17.44 50.72
C PRO A 133 -4.46 -17.00 51.63
N SER A 134 -5.73 -17.21 51.19
CA SER A 134 -7.01 -17.05 51.94
C SER A 134 -7.61 -15.63 51.88
N ASP A 135 -8.89 -15.36 51.61
CA ASP A 135 -10.18 -16.02 51.89
C ASP A 135 -11.15 -15.76 50.70
N GLU A 136 -11.81 -16.77 50.11
CA GLU A 136 -13.14 -17.31 50.49
C GLU A 136 -14.31 -16.32 50.27
N GLU A 137 -15.13 -16.59 49.25
CA GLU A 137 -16.61 -16.76 49.28
C GLU A 137 -17.13 -16.71 47.81
N GLU A 138 -17.50 -17.81 47.15
CA GLU A 138 -18.77 -18.57 47.26
C GLU A 138 -20.02 -17.65 47.11
N ILE A 139 -21.02 -17.86 46.24
CA ILE A 139 -21.70 -19.09 45.81
C ILE A 139 -22.50 -18.85 44.50
N SER A 140 -22.73 -19.98 43.84
CA SER A 140 -23.56 -20.32 42.69
C SER A 140 -25.10 -20.19 42.85
N TYR A 141 -25.81 -20.65 41.80
CA TYR A 141 -27.27 -20.91 41.64
C TYR A 141 -28.04 -19.73 41.00
N PHE A 142 -28.78 -19.88 39.89
CA PHE A 142 -29.63 -20.95 39.37
C PHE A 142 -29.54 -20.97 37.82
N SER A 143 -29.25 -22.11 37.16
CA SER A 143 -30.17 -23.19 36.71
C SER A 143 -31.09 -22.84 35.53
N ASP A 144 -31.01 -23.74 34.55
CA ASP A 144 -31.70 -23.83 33.27
C ASP A 144 -33.22 -23.59 33.30
N ASN A 145 -33.74 -23.05 32.18
CA ASN A 145 -34.83 -23.68 31.43
C ASN A 145 -34.83 -23.26 29.96
#